data_AF-A0A7W1JC97-F1
#
_entry.id   AF-A0A7W1JC97-F1
#
_cell.length_a   1.000
_cell.length_b   1.000
_cell.length_c   1.000
_cell.angle_alpha   90.00
_cell.angle_beta   90.00
_cell.angle_gamma   90.00
#
_symmetry.space_group_name_H-M   'P 1'
#
loop_
_entity.id
_entity.type
_entity.pdbx_description
1 polymer ?
#
loop_
_entity_poly.entity_id
_entity_poly.type
_entity_poly.pdbx_seq_one_letter_code
_entity_poly.pdbx_strand_id
1 'polypeptide(L)'
;MPPRNADLFIGRDASEAEAREVMQAYYASTTFTDDNVGHVLDALERLGLRDKTIIVFWGDHGYHLVEKGKWSKHNSLFDIRTRVPLMVVLPGAKGNSKASPRVVEAVDLYPTWRNCAGCHCRKDLPVKA
;
A
#
# COMPACT_ATOMS: atom_id res chain seq x y z
N MET A 1 0.85 29.58 10.84
CA MET A 1 1.30 28.17 10.88
C MET A 1 0.40 27.42 11.86
N PRO A 2 -0.11 26.22 11.53
CA PRO A 2 -0.81 25.41 12.51
C PRO A 2 0.20 24.95 13.60
N PRO A 3 -0.22 24.86 14.87
CA PRO A 3 0.68 24.63 15.99
C PRO A 3 1.10 23.17 16.09
N ARG A 4 2.42 22.96 16.26
CA ARG A 4 3.11 21.79 16.81
C ARG A 4 2.75 20.42 16.21
N ASN A 5 3.67 19.88 15.41
CA ASN A 5 3.61 18.51 14.90
C ASN A 5 3.40 17.49 16.04
N ALA A 6 2.30 16.74 15.98
CA ALA A 6 1.92 15.73 16.98
C ALA A 6 2.49 14.33 16.70
N ASP A 7 3.35 14.20 15.67
CA ASP A 7 3.92 12.92 15.27
C ASP A 7 5.17 12.54 16.08
N LEU A 8 5.29 11.26 16.42
CA LEU A 8 5.89 10.76 17.67
C LEU A 8 7.42 10.81 17.76
N PHE A 9 8.10 11.55 16.88
CA PHE A 9 9.56 11.54 16.84
C PHE A 9 10.23 12.92 16.83
N ILE A 10 9.48 14.00 16.68
CA ILE A 10 10.09 15.32 16.63
C ILE A 10 9.15 16.31 17.31
N GLY A 11 9.45 16.66 18.57
CA GLY A 11 8.79 17.75 19.30
C GLY A 11 9.13 19.14 18.76
N ARG A 12 9.43 19.26 17.46
CA ARG A 12 9.85 20.47 16.76
C ARG A 12 9.03 20.59 15.48
N ASP A 13 8.73 21.81 15.11
CA ASP A 13 8.14 22.11 13.80
C ASP A 13 9.22 22.01 12.73
N ALA A 14 8.83 21.59 11.52
CA ALA A 14 9.72 21.61 10.36
C ALA A 14 9.58 22.95 9.64
N SER A 15 10.70 23.53 9.21
CA SER A 15 10.70 24.65 8.26
C SER A 15 10.11 24.22 6.91
N GLU A 16 9.69 25.18 6.08
CA GLU A 16 9.19 24.87 4.73
C GLU A 16 10.26 24.20 3.85
N ALA A 17 11.53 24.52 4.07
CA ALA A 17 12.65 23.91 3.35
C ALA A 17 12.82 22.43 3.75
N GLU A 18 12.89 22.14 5.05
CA GLU A 18 12.94 20.76 5.57
C GLU A 18 11.72 19.96 5.08
N ALA A 19 10.54 20.59 5.04
CA ALA A 19 9.34 19.93 4.57
C ALA A 19 9.46 19.48 3.10
N ARG A 20 9.99 20.36 2.24
CA ARG A 20 10.23 20.04 0.82
C ARG A 20 11.28 18.95 0.66
N GLU A 21 12.34 18.97 1.46
CA GLU A 21 13.38 17.93 1.42
C GLU A 21 12.82 16.55 1.78
N VAL A 22 11.99 16.45 2.83
CA VAL A 22 11.36 15.17 3.22
C VAL A 22 10.37 14.69 2.15
N MET A 23 9.57 15.58 1.57
CA MET A 23 8.70 15.21 0.44
C MET A 23 9.49 14.69 -0.75
N GLN A 24 10.60 15.36 -1.09
CA GLN A 24 11.50 14.93 -2.15
C GLN A 24 12.10 13.55 -1.85
N ALA A 25 12.55 13.32 -0.61
CA ALA A 25 13.10 12.03 -0.19
C ALA A 25 12.05 10.91 -0.23
N TYR A 26 10.81 11.20 0.14
CA TYR A 26 9.69 10.24 0.04
C TYR A 26 9.40 9.86 -1.42
N TYR A 27 9.35 10.85 -2.32
CA TYR A 27 9.15 10.58 -3.74
C TYR A 27 10.33 9.81 -4.35
N ALA A 28 11.57 10.16 -4.00
CA ALA A 28 12.75 9.40 -4.43
C ALA A 28 12.68 7.94 -3.95
N SER A 29 12.27 7.71 -2.70
CA SER A 29 12.09 6.36 -2.14
C SER A 29 10.97 5.58 -2.84
N THR A 30 9.90 6.27 -3.24
CA THR A 30 8.78 5.69 -3.99
C THR A 30 9.24 5.27 -5.39
N THR A 31 9.95 6.13 -6.11
CA THR A 31 10.54 5.82 -7.42
C THR A 31 11.51 4.64 -7.32
N PHE A 32 12.40 4.64 -6.33
CA PHE A 32 13.32 3.52 -6.13
C PHE A 32 12.57 2.20 -5.84
N THR A 33 11.46 2.25 -5.09
CA THR A 33 10.62 1.07 -4.85
C THR A 33 9.97 0.58 -6.15
N ASP A 34 9.47 1.48 -6.98
CA ASP A 34 8.86 1.17 -8.29
C ASP A 34 9.87 0.46 -9.22
N ASP A 35 11.10 0.97 -9.31
CA ASP A 35 12.18 0.33 -10.09
C ASP A 35 12.45 -1.11 -9.61
N ASN A 36 12.47 -1.33 -8.29
CA ASN A 36 12.66 -2.67 -7.72
C ASN A 36 11.48 -3.60 -7.97
N VAL A 37 10.25 -3.09 -8.01
CA VAL A 37 9.08 -3.87 -8.45
C VAL A 37 9.27 -4.31 -9.90
N GLY A 38 9.76 -3.42 -10.77
CA GLY A 38 10.15 -3.75 -12.15
C GLY A 38 11.09 -4.95 -12.23
N HIS A 39 12.16 -4.97 -11.42
CA HIS A 39 13.09 -6.10 -11.39
C HIS A 39 12.44 -7.44 -11.04
N VAL A 40 11.48 -7.45 -10.11
CA VAL A 40 10.75 -8.68 -9.73
C VAL A 40 9.85 -9.13 -10.88
N LEU A 41 9.13 -8.20 -11.51
CA LEU A 41 8.26 -8.49 -12.65
C LEU A 41 9.05 -9.02 -13.86
N ASP A 42 10.19 -8.41 -14.16
CA ASP A 42 11.10 -8.85 -15.23
C ASP A 42 11.66 -10.25 -14.96
N ALA A 43 11.92 -10.58 -13.68
CA ALA A 43 12.34 -11.91 -13.30
C ALA A 43 11.23 -12.95 -13.52
N LEU A 44 9.97 -12.62 -13.20
CA LEU A 44 8.84 -13.50 -13.47
C LEU A 44 8.65 -13.76 -14.96
N GLU A 45 8.83 -12.72 -15.80
CA GLU A 45 8.76 -12.83 -17.26
C GLU A 45 9.88 -13.72 -17.80
N ARG A 46 11.14 -13.42 -17.45
CA ARG A 46 12.32 -14.18 -17.88
C ARG A 46 12.25 -15.67 -17.50
N LEU A 47 11.62 -15.99 -16.38
CA LEU A 47 11.46 -17.37 -15.90
C LEU A 47 10.20 -18.06 -16.44
N GLY A 48 9.40 -17.40 -17.28
CA GLY A 48 8.13 -17.95 -17.80
C GLY A 48 7.11 -18.23 -16.70
N LEU A 49 7.14 -17.46 -15.60
CA LEU A 49 6.24 -17.59 -14.45
C LEU A 49 5.07 -16.60 -14.51
N ARG A 50 5.16 -15.56 -15.33
CA ARG A 50 4.23 -14.43 -15.35
C ARG A 50 2.75 -14.81 -15.47
N ASP A 51 2.42 -15.80 -16.30
CA ASP A 51 1.05 -16.22 -16.58
C ASP A 51 0.47 -17.25 -15.60
N LYS A 52 1.27 -17.72 -14.64
CA LYS A 52 0.85 -18.66 -13.59
C LYS A 52 1.01 -18.11 -12.17
N THR A 53 1.38 -16.84 -12.06
CA THR A 53 1.58 -16.15 -10.78
C THR A 53 0.48 -15.11 -10.57
N ILE A 54 -0.15 -15.17 -9.40
CA ILE A 54 -0.99 -14.08 -8.90
C ILE A 54 -0.06 -13.00 -8.37
N ILE A 55 -0.22 -11.76 -8.85
CA ILE A 55 0.57 -10.61 -8.40
C ILE A 55 -0.35 -9.71 -7.57
N VAL A 56 0.07 -9.40 -6.35
CA VAL A 56 -0.66 -8.53 -5.43
C VAL A 56 0.30 -7.46 -4.95
N PHE A 57 -0.02 -6.20 -5.21
CA PHE A 57 0.70 -5.04 -4.69
C PHE A 57 -0.23 -4.27 -3.76
N TRP A 58 0.19 -4.04 -2.52
CA TRP A 58 -0.57 -3.23 -1.58
C TRP A 58 0.33 -2.45 -0.61
N GLY A 59 -0.18 -1.35 -0.08
CA GLY A 59 0.42 -0.64 1.05
C GLY A 59 -0.20 -1.10 2.37
N ASP A 60 0.56 -1.24 3.45
CA ASP A 60 0.04 -1.59 4.77
C ASP A 60 -0.62 -0.39 5.48
N HIS A 61 -0.08 0.81 5.24
CA HIS A 61 -0.65 2.09 5.63
C HIS A 61 -0.13 3.20 4.70
N GLY A 62 -0.82 4.33 4.68
CA GLY A 62 -0.32 5.56 4.08
C GLY A 62 0.57 6.36 5.04
N TYR A 63 1.06 7.51 4.57
CA TYR A 63 2.03 8.34 5.26
C TYR A 63 1.70 9.82 5.03
N HIS A 64 1.66 10.62 6.10
CA HIS A 64 1.47 12.07 5.97
C HIS A 64 2.79 12.75 5.59
N LEU A 65 2.70 13.66 4.64
CA LEU A 65 3.77 14.49 4.10
C LEU A 65 3.42 15.96 4.30
N VAL A 66 3.19 16.39 5.55
CA VAL A 66 2.67 17.70 6.01
C VAL A 66 1.17 17.87 6.09
N GLU A 67 0.37 16.99 5.50
CA GLU A 67 -1.07 17.15 5.55
C GLU A 67 -1.56 17.17 7.00
N LYS A 68 -2.47 18.11 7.29
CA LYS A 68 -3.03 18.31 8.63
C LYS A 68 -1.96 18.54 9.72
N GLY A 69 -0.77 19.03 9.34
CA GLY A 69 0.34 19.29 10.27
C GLY A 69 0.99 18.02 10.81
N LYS A 70 0.85 16.88 10.12
CA LYS A 70 1.38 15.57 10.52
C LYS A 70 2.52 15.11 9.60
N TRP A 71 3.37 14.26 10.17
CA TRP A 71 4.60 13.77 9.55
C TRP A 71 4.82 12.33 9.96
N SER A 72 4.39 11.38 9.11
CA SER A 72 4.24 9.95 9.41
C SER A 72 2.79 9.50 9.55
N LYS A 73 2.62 8.27 10.03
CA LYS A 73 1.36 7.52 10.08
C LYS A 73 0.68 7.60 11.45
N HIS A 74 1.35 8.13 12.47
CA HIS A 74 0.92 7.96 13.85
C HIS A 74 -0.33 8.78 14.17
N ASN A 75 -1.19 8.26 15.06
CA ASN A 75 -2.41 8.90 15.55
C ASN A 75 -3.25 9.61 14.47
N SER A 76 -3.38 9.00 13.29
CA SER A 76 -4.21 9.50 12.20
C SER A 76 -5.27 8.49 11.79
N LEU A 77 -6.50 8.96 11.62
CA LEU A 77 -7.61 8.19 11.03
C LEU A 77 -8.08 8.81 9.70
N PHE A 78 -7.35 9.79 9.16
CA PHE A 78 -7.63 10.36 7.85
C PHE A 78 -7.34 9.36 6.73
N ASP A 79 -8.09 9.47 5.63
CA ASP A 79 -7.96 8.64 4.42
C ASP A 79 -6.52 8.53 3.91
N ILE A 80 -5.72 9.59 4.00
CA ILE A 80 -4.32 9.56 3.57
C ILE A 80 -3.48 8.49 4.27
N ARG A 81 -3.88 8.03 5.47
CA ARG A 81 -3.22 6.93 6.20
C ARG A 81 -3.90 5.57 5.96
N THR A 82 -5.22 5.55 5.73
CA THR A 82 -6.00 4.30 5.71
C THR A 82 -6.32 3.80 4.31
N ARG A 83 -6.39 4.70 3.32
CA ARG A 83 -6.69 4.40 1.91
C ARG A 83 -5.40 4.17 1.13
N VAL A 84 -4.90 2.97 1.24
CA VAL A 84 -3.66 2.47 0.62
C VAL A 84 -3.89 1.93 -0.79
N PRO A 85 -2.85 1.87 -1.64
CA PRO A 85 -2.95 1.17 -2.92
C PRO A 85 -3.23 -0.32 -2.67
N LEU A 86 -4.07 -0.91 -3.53
CA LEU A 86 -4.26 -2.35 -3.68
C LEU A 86 -4.48 -2.64 -5.17
N MET A 87 -3.55 -3.37 -5.76
CA MET A 87 -3.59 -3.82 -7.16
C MET A 87 -3.43 -5.32 -7.21
N VAL A 88 -4.27 -5.99 -7.99
CA VAL A 88 -4.29 -7.44 -8.12
C VAL A 88 -4.29 -7.80 -9.60
N VAL A 89 -3.35 -8.65 -9.99
CA VAL A 89 -3.34 -9.31 -11.30
C VAL A 89 -3.52 -10.80 -11.06
N LEU A 90 -4.67 -11.31 -11.50
CA LEU A 90 -5.00 -12.74 -11.45
C LEU A 90 -4.94 -13.30 -12.88
N PRO A 91 -4.12 -14.33 -13.18
CA PRO A 91 -4.07 -14.90 -14.51
C PRO A 91 -5.45 -15.30 -15.06
N GLY A 92 -5.76 -14.89 -16.29
CA GLY A 92 -7.03 -15.17 -16.95
C GLY A 92 -8.25 -14.39 -16.42
N ALA A 93 -8.10 -13.52 -15.42
CA ALA A 93 -9.22 -12.77 -14.87
C ALA A 93 -9.68 -11.63 -15.80
N LYS A 94 -10.97 -11.63 -16.15
CA LYS A 94 -11.63 -10.56 -16.93
C LYS A 94 -11.66 -9.19 -16.24
N GLY A 95 -11.31 -9.16 -14.95
CA GLY A 95 -11.23 -7.96 -14.11
C GLY A 95 -9.87 -7.27 -14.15
N ASN A 96 -8.83 -7.90 -14.71
CA ASN A 96 -7.53 -7.25 -14.86
C ASN A 96 -7.67 -5.92 -15.62
N SER A 97 -6.89 -4.92 -15.21
CA SER A 97 -6.92 -3.55 -15.76
C SER A 97 -8.23 -2.78 -15.52
N LYS A 98 -9.09 -3.24 -14.60
CA LYS A 98 -10.31 -2.52 -14.20
C LYS A 98 -10.24 -2.10 -12.74
N ALA A 99 -10.64 -0.87 -12.46
CA ALA A 99 -10.83 -0.40 -11.10
C ALA A 99 -12.15 -0.95 -10.53
N SER A 100 -12.13 -1.35 -9.26
CA SER A 100 -13.32 -1.71 -8.50
C SER A 100 -13.69 -0.55 -7.55
N PRO A 101 -14.95 -0.09 -7.51
CA PRO A 101 -15.39 0.92 -6.55
C PRO A 101 -15.69 0.34 -5.16
N ARG A 102 -15.60 -1.00 -4.99
CA ARG A 102 -15.90 -1.66 -3.72
C ARG A 102 -14.83 -1.32 -2.68
N VAL A 103 -15.29 -1.09 -1.46
CA VAL A 103 -14.42 -0.98 -0.29
C VAL A 103 -14.00 -2.38 0.13
N VAL A 104 -12.71 -2.55 0.38
CA VAL A 104 -12.10 -3.79 0.89
C VAL A 104 -11.08 -3.42 1.96
N GLU A 105 -10.77 -4.36 2.84
CA GLU A 105 -9.83 -4.18 3.94
C GLU A 105 -8.66 -5.16 3.83
N ALA A 106 -7.54 -4.85 4.47
CA ALA A 106 -6.36 -5.74 4.47
C ALA A 106 -6.66 -7.15 5.04
N VAL A 107 -7.65 -7.26 5.93
CA VAL A 107 -8.09 -8.55 6.50
C VAL A 107 -8.76 -9.46 5.46
N ASP A 108 -9.27 -8.91 4.37
CA ASP A 108 -9.92 -9.66 3.29
C ASP A 108 -8.88 -10.36 2.39
N LEU A 109 -7.61 -9.93 2.42
CA LEU A 109 -6.55 -10.44 1.55
C LEU A 109 -6.28 -11.92 1.82
N TYR A 110 -6.03 -12.29 3.09
CA TYR A 110 -5.72 -13.67 3.46
C TYR A 110 -6.78 -14.69 3.00
N PRO A 111 -8.08 -14.55 3.36
CA PRO A 111 -9.10 -15.50 2.92
C PRO A 111 -9.25 -15.50 1.39
N THR A 112 -9.07 -14.37 0.73
CA THR A 112 -9.12 -14.28 -0.75
C THR A 112 -8.04 -15.15 -1.40
N TRP A 113 -6.77 -15.01 -0.99
CA TRP A 113 -5.66 -15.76 -1.59
C TRP A 113 -5.71 -17.24 -1.28
N ARG A 114 -6.16 -17.58 -0.06
CA ARG A 114 -6.38 -18.96 0.33
C ARG A 114 -7.42 -19.65 -0.56
N ASN A 115 -8.52 -18.97 -0.85
CA ASN A 115 -9.55 -19.47 -1.76
C ASN A 115 -9.01 -19.60 -3.20
N CYS A 116 -8.24 -18.62 -3.68
CA CYS A 116 -7.58 -18.72 -5.00
C CYS A 116 -6.60 -19.89 -5.10
N ALA A 117 -5.93 -20.24 -4.01
CA ALA A 117 -5.01 -21.39 -3.93
C ALA A 117 -5.72 -22.74 -3.72
N GLY A 118 -7.07 -22.80 -3.76
CA GLY A 118 -7.83 -24.03 -3.57
C GLY A 118 -7.80 -24.58 -2.14
N CYS A 119 -7.40 -23.78 -1.16
CA CYS A 119 -7.30 -24.18 0.24
C CYS A 119 -8.62 -23.88 0.99
N HIS A 120 -9.21 -24.87 1.67
CA HIS A 120 -10.48 -24.71 2.39
C HIS A 120 -10.38 -23.75 3.59
N CYS A 121 -11.33 -22.81 3.73
CA CYS A 121 -11.36 -21.84 4.83
C CYS A 121 -11.63 -22.53 6.19
N ARG A 122 -10.94 -22.09 7.27
CA ARG A 122 -11.33 -22.47 8.63
C ARG A 122 -12.36 -21.46 9.11
N LYS A 123 -13.42 -21.93 9.77
CA LYS A 123 -14.56 -21.12 10.22
C LYS A 123 -14.24 -20.16 11.39
N ASP A 124 -13.01 -20.18 11.90
CA ASP A 124 -12.57 -19.43 13.10
C ASP A 124 -11.92 -18.08 12.80
N LEU A 125 -11.71 -17.74 11.53
CA LEU A 125 -11.14 -16.45 11.14
C LEU A 125 -12.26 -15.39 11.05
N PRO A 126 -12.05 -14.18 11.59
CA PRO A 126 -12.96 -13.06 11.41
C PRO A 126 -12.88 -12.58 9.95
N VAL A 127 -13.52 -13.31 9.05
CA VAL A 127 -13.68 -12.94 7.65
C VAL A 127 -15.07 -12.33 7.52
N LYS A 128 -15.17 -11.12 6.96
CA LYS A 128 -16.46 -10.53 6.64
C LYS A 128 -17.21 -11.45 5.65
N ALA A 129 -18.46 -11.74 5.97
CA ALA A 129 -19.37 -12.52 5.13
C ALA A 129 -19.73 -11.79 3.83
#